data_AF-A0A968YZH7-F1
#
_entry.id   AF-A0A968YZH7-F1
#
_cell.length_a   1.000
_cell.length_b   1.000
_cell.length_c   1.000
_cell.angle_alpha   90.00
_cell.angle_beta   90.00
_cell.angle_gamma   90.00
#
_symmetry.space_group_name_H-M   'P 1'
#
loop_
_entity.id
_entity.type
_entity.pdbx_description
1 polymer ?
#
loop_
_entity_poly.entity_id
_entity_poly.type
_entity_poly.pdbx_seq_one_letter_code
_entity_poly.pdbx_strand_id
1 'polypeptide(L)'
;MKLSIRLDLGASLTKSAYQWVMGSHASAPQYKTFCSAVQRITSTEYERGQYADNNTSLLSIGDEYWSAGENARDPVTNVNLRQPKCRNAIAKILAVVGQVIAENVPVDSQSELHIDLGVLLPLNEMGVPLSCPAV
;
A
#
# COMPACT_ATOMS: atom_id res chain seq x y z
N MET A 1 20.60 -0.42 1.18
CA MET A 1 19.78 0.79 0.98
C MET A 1 18.63 0.77 1.98
N LYS A 2 18.11 1.92 2.45
CA LYS A 2 16.93 1.95 3.33
C LYS A 2 15.81 2.83 2.77
N LEU A 3 14.58 2.32 2.80
CA LEU A 3 13.34 3.08 2.58
C LEU A 3 12.66 3.29 3.94
N SER A 4 12.45 4.54 4.34
CA SER A 4 11.56 4.88 5.45
C SER A 4 10.22 5.31 4.88
N ILE A 5 9.13 4.63 5.24
CA ILE A 5 7.79 4.93 4.73
C ILE A 5 6.76 4.94 5.85
N ARG A 6 5.86 5.92 5.81
CA ARG A 6 4.73 6.10 6.72
C ARG A 6 3.45 6.11 5.91
N LEU A 7 2.49 5.27 6.30
CA LEU A 7 1.25 5.05 5.57
C LEU A 7 0.03 5.41 6.42
N ASP A 8 -0.86 6.23 5.86
CA ASP A 8 -2.23 6.46 6.32
C ASP A 8 -3.18 5.63 5.44
N LEU A 9 -3.72 4.54 5.98
CA LEU A 9 -4.55 3.58 5.25
C LEU A 9 -6.03 3.98 5.28
N GLY A 10 -6.34 5.14 4.70
CA GLY A 10 -7.72 5.62 4.60
C GLY A 10 -8.62 4.67 3.80
N ALA A 11 -9.92 4.72 4.08
CA ALA A 11 -10.91 3.86 3.41
C ALA A 11 -10.95 4.09 1.88
N SER A 12 -10.85 5.35 1.45
CA SER A 12 -10.88 5.77 0.05
C SER A 12 -9.50 6.01 -0.56
N LEU A 13 -8.59 6.60 0.20
CA LEU A 13 -7.25 6.97 -0.24
C LEU A 13 -6.21 6.52 0.76
N THR A 14 -5.12 5.95 0.25
CA THR A 14 -3.93 5.66 1.03
C THR A 14 -2.92 6.77 0.79
N LYS A 15 -2.44 7.41 1.86
CA LYS A 15 -1.42 8.44 1.75
C LYS A 15 -0.10 7.88 2.25
N SER A 16 0.97 8.25 1.58
CA SER A 16 2.33 7.89 1.96
C SER A 16 3.17 9.13 2.16
N ALA A 17 4.05 9.07 3.16
CA ALA A 17 5.22 9.92 3.28
C ALA A 17 6.43 8.99 3.33
N TYR A 18 7.39 9.17 2.42
CA TYR A 18 8.55 8.29 2.34
C TYR A 18 9.85 9.03 2.05
N GLN A 19 10.96 8.41 2.41
CA GLN A 19 12.30 8.96 2.27
C GLN A 19 13.30 7.83 2.01
N TRP A 20 14.20 8.06 1.07
CA TRP A 20 15.29 7.14 0.76
C TRP A 20 16.55 7.52 1.55
N VAL A 21 17.19 6.53 2.16
CA VAL A 21 18.44 6.69 2.91
C VAL A 21 19.52 5.81 2.29
N MET A 22 20.58 6.47 1.83
CA MET A 22 21.75 5.88 1.17
C MET A 22 23.01 6.27 1.93
N GLY A 23 23.55 5.33 2.72
CA GLY A 23 24.67 5.61 3.62
C GLY A 23 24.31 6.69 4.66
N SER A 24 25.09 7.76 4.71
CA SER A 24 24.87 8.92 5.58
C SER A 24 23.91 9.97 5.01
N HIS A 25 23.38 9.77 3.81
CA HIS A 25 22.53 10.75 3.13
C HIS A 25 21.08 10.29 3.09
N ALA A 26 20.17 11.20 3.47
CA ALA A 26 18.74 11.02 3.34
C ALA A 26 18.19 11.98 2.28
N SER A 27 17.32 11.50 1.40
CA SER A 27 16.63 12.32 0.39
C SER A 27 15.68 13.32 1.05
N ALA A 28 15.16 14.29 0.30
CA ALA A 28 13.99 15.02 0.79
C ALA A 28 12.80 14.04 0.97
N PRO A 29 11.91 14.27 1.96
CA PRO A 29 10.67 13.52 2.08
C PRO A 29 9.79 13.70 0.84
N GLN A 30 9.20 12.61 0.36
CA GLN A 30 8.27 12.58 -0.74
C GLN A 30 6.90 12.15 -0.25
N TYR A 31 5.85 12.67 -0.89
CA TYR A 31 4.46 12.42 -0.52
C TYR A 31 3.69 11.94 -1.72
N LYS A 32 2.91 10.88 -1.55
CA LYS A 32 2.11 10.31 -2.63
C LYS A 32 0.80 9.74 -2.13
N THR A 33 -0.24 9.89 -2.93
CA THR A 33 -1.57 9.33 -2.68
C THR A 33 -1.83 8.18 -3.65
N PHE A 34 -2.50 7.15 -3.15
CA PHE A 34 -2.89 5.97 -3.89
C PHE A 34 -4.37 5.67 -3.65
N CYS A 35 -5.04 5.12 -4.66
CA CYS A 35 -6.39 4.60 -4.46
C CYS A 35 -6.35 3.41 -3.49
N SER A 36 -7.19 3.44 -2.46
CA SER A 36 -7.23 2.40 -1.42
C SER A 36 -8.02 1.15 -1.82
N ALA A 37 -8.48 1.06 -3.07
CA ALA A 37 -9.23 -0.09 -3.53
C ALA A 37 -8.30 -1.31 -3.63
N VAL A 38 -8.75 -2.43 -3.09
CA VAL A 38 -8.13 -3.75 -3.25
C VAL A 38 -9.22 -4.78 -3.44
N GLN A 39 -8.98 -5.71 -4.34
CA GLN A 39 -9.90 -6.78 -4.68
C GLN A 39 -9.13 -8.08 -4.82
N ARG A 40 -9.63 -9.14 -4.17
CA ARG A 40 -9.09 -10.48 -4.39
C ARG A 40 -9.51 -10.96 -5.78
N ILE A 41 -8.56 -11.51 -6.52
CA ILE A 41 -8.78 -12.05 -7.87
C ILE A 41 -8.34 -13.51 -7.93
N THR A 42 -8.70 -14.20 -9.00
CA THR A 42 -8.27 -15.57 -9.28
C THR A 42 -6.84 -15.60 -9.84
N SER A 43 -6.16 -16.75 -9.77
CA SER A 43 -4.85 -16.95 -10.41
C SER A 43 -4.93 -16.70 -11.92
N THR A 44 -6.01 -17.12 -12.57
CA THR A 44 -6.23 -16.91 -14.00
C THR A 44 -6.35 -15.42 -14.36
N GLU A 45 -7.07 -14.64 -13.55
CA GLU A 45 -7.15 -13.17 -13.73
C GLU A 45 -5.81 -12.50 -13.49
N TYR A 46 -5.06 -12.95 -12.48
CA TYR A 46 -3.71 -12.48 -12.19
C TYR A 46 -2.76 -12.73 -13.38
N GLU A 47 -2.70 -13.97 -13.88
CA GLU A 47 -1.87 -14.34 -15.03
C GLU A 47 -2.24 -13.54 -16.27
N ARG A 48 -3.54 -13.43 -16.61
CA ARG A 48 -3.99 -12.62 -17.75
C ARG A 48 -3.57 -11.16 -17.60
N GLY A 49 -3.69 -10.62 -16.39
CA GLY A 49 -3.35 -9.24 -16.09
C GLY A 49 -1.85 -8.95 -16.15
N GLN A 50 -0.98 -9.94 -15.94
CA GLN A 50 0.47 -9.78 -16.14
C GLN A 50 0.85 -9.52 -17.60
N TYR A 51 0.01 -9.96 -18.55
CA TYR A 51 0.22 -9.74 -19.98
C TYR A 51 -0.57 -8.55 -20.54
N ALA A 52 -1.49 -7.98 -19.74
CA ALA A 52 -2.20 -6.74 -20.06
C ALA A 52 -1.33 -5.54 -19.64
N ASP A 53 -1.53 -4.39 -20.30
CA ASP A 53 -0.75 -3.15 -20.18
C ASP A 53 -0.14 -2.84 -18.78
N ASN A 54 0.99 -2.12 -18.81
CA ASN A 54 1.86 -1.72 -17.68
C ASN A 54 1.19 -0.96 -16.52
N ASN A 55 -0.12 -0.74 -16.54
CA ASN A 55 -0.85 -0.03 -15.50
C ASN A 55 -1.52 -0.95 -14.48
N THR A 56 -1.32 -2.26 -14.55
CA THR A 56 -2.01 -3.22 -13.68
C THR A 56 -1.26 -3.47 -12.37
N SER A 57 -1.72 -2.88 -11.26
CA SER A 57 -1.20 -3.16 -9.91
C SER A 57 -1.72 -4.50 -9.38
N LEU A 58 -0.98 -5.57 -9.68
CA LEU A 58 -1.30 -6.95 -9.28
C LEU A 58 -0.32 -7.45 -8.24
N LEU A 59 -0.82 -8.19 -7.25
CA LEU A 59 -0.03 -8.70 -6.12
C LEU A 59 -0.33 -10.18 -5.91
N SER A 60 0.73 -10.94 -5.61
CA SER A 60 0.63 -12.31 -5.08
C SER A 60 1.15 -12.30 -3.65
N ILE A 61 0.36 -12.84 -2.72
CA ILE A 61 0.65 -12.91 -1.29
C ILE A 61 0.39 -14.34 -0.83
N GLY A 62 1.43 -15.16 -0.74
CA GLY A 62 1.28 -16.61 -0.58
C GLY A 62 0.51 -17.19 -1.77
N ASP A 63 -0.53 -17.97 -1.51
CA ASP A 63 -1.39 -18.57 -2.55
C ASP A 63 -2.58 -17.68 -2.95
N GLU A 64 -2.57 -16.39 -2.57
CA GLU A 64 -3.66 -15.44 -2.86
C GLU A 64 -3.23 -14.35 -3.83
N TYR A 65 -4.15 -13.97 -4.72
CA TYR A 65 -3.93 -12.96 -5.76
C TYR A 65 -4.85 -11.76 -5.55
N TRP A 66 -4.31 -10.57 -5.81
CA TRP A 66 -4.99 -9.31 -5.56
C TRP A 66 -4.77 -8.33 -6.70
N SER A 67 -5.81 -7.55 -7.00
CA SER A 67 -5.72 -6.29 -7.74
C SER A 67 -5.78 -5.13 -6.75
N ALA A 68 -5.04 -4.05 -7.02
CA ALA A 68 -4.99 -2.86 -6.19
C ALA A 68 -5.10 -1.56 -7.01
N GLY A 69 -5.42 -0.46 -6.32
CA GLY A 69 -5.46 0.86 -6.92
C GLY A 69 -6.67 1.07 -7.83
N GLU A 70 -6.53 1.91 -8.87
CA GLU A 70 -7.64 2.24 -9.78
C GLU A 70 -8.21 1.01 -10.50
N ASN A 71 -7.41 -0.04 -10.76
CA ASN A 71 -7.91 -1.26 -11.41
C ASN A 71 -8.79 -2.12 -10.50
N ALA A 72 -8.65 -1.96 -9.18
CA ALA A 72 -9.51 -2.61 -8.19
C ALA A 72 -10.73 -1.76 -7.83
N ARG A 73 -10.84 -0.56 -8.42
CA ARG A 73 -11.94 0.37 -8.16
C ARG A 73 -13.15 -0.07 -8.97
N ASP A 74 -13.98 -0.90 -8.38
CA ASP A 74 -15.28 -1.24 -8.94
C ASP A 74 -16.16 0.03 -9.01
N PRO A 75 -16.76 0.36 -10.17
CA PRO A 75 -17.69 1.50 -10.30
C PRO A 75 -18.88 1.45 -9.33
N VAL A 76 -19.16 0.29 -8.72
CA VAL A 76 -20.28 0.07 -7.78
C VAL A 76 -19.85 0.07 -6.31
N THR A 77 -18.57 0.33 -5.97
CA THR A 77 -18.09 0.17 -4.58
C THR A 77 -18.72 1.13 -3.58
N ASN A 78 -19.79 0.65 -2.94
CA ASN A 78 -20.12 0.92 -1.55
C ASN A 78 -18.84 0.79 -0.73
N VAL A 79 -18.35 1.90 -0.16
CA VAL A 79 -17.25 1.92 0.80
C VAL A 79 -17.66 1.01 1.95
N ASN A 80 -17.23 -0.25 1.91
CA ASN A 80 -17.64 -1.22 2.91
C ASN A 80 -16.80 -0.97 4.16
N LEU A 81 -17.32 -0.10 5.04
CA LEU A 81 -16.72 0.38 6.29
C LEU A 81 -16.37 -0.75 7.28
N ARG A 82 -16.73 -2.01 6.97
CA ARG A 82 -16.59 -3.18 7.85
C ARG A 82 -15.74 -4.31 7.25
N GLN A 83 -15.00 -4.10 6.16
CA GLN A 83 -14.20 -5.16 5.54
C GLN A 83 -13.19 -5.80 6.51
N PRO A 84 -12.88 -7.10 6.36
CA PRO A 84 -11.89 -7.80 7.18
C PRO A 84 -10.54 -7.08 7.10
N LYS A 85 -10.17 -6.42 8.21
CA LYS A 85 -9.21 -5.32 8.23
C LYS A 85 -7.78 -5.74 7.85
N CYS A 86 -7.35 -6.94 8.23
CA CYS A 86 -5.93 -7.28 8.17
C CYS A 86 -5.43 -7.61 6.75
N ARG A 87 -6.07 -8.51 6.00
CA ARG A 87 -5.55 -8.93 4.69
C ARG A 87 -5.68 -7.84 3.62
N ASN A 88 -6.78 -7.09 3.63
CA ASN A 88 -6.95 -5.94 2.74
C ASN A 88 -5.94 -4.83 3.07
N ALA A 89 -5.67 -4.57 4.35
CA ALA A 89 -4.63 -3.62 4.74
C ALA A 89 -3.24 -4.08 4.29
N ILE A 90 -2.90 -5.37 4.45
CA ILE A 90 -1.64 -5.93 3.97
C ILE A 90 -1.51 -5.76 2.44
N ALA A 91 -2.56 -6.11 1.69
CA ALA A 91 -2.55 -5.93 0.24
C ALA A 91 -2.34 -4.46 -0.17
N LYS A 92 -3.01 -3.50 0.50
CA LYS A 92 -2.80 -2.06 0.28
C LYS A 92 -1.38 -1.63 0.59
N ILE A 93 -0.83 -2.04 1.73
CA ILE A 93 0.54 -1.73 2.14
C ILE A 93 1.52 -2.23 1.08
N LEU A 94 1.40 -3.51 0.68
CA LEU A 94 2.29 -4.12 -0.29
C LEU A 94 2.16 -3.48 -1.69
N ALA A 95 0.95 -3.09 -2.09
CA ALA A 95 0.72 -2.33 -3.32
C ALA A 95 1.52 -1.02 -3.34
N VAL A 96 1.38 -0.23 -2.27
CA VAL A 96 2.01 1.08 -2.16
C VAL A 96 3.52 0.98 -2.05
N VAL A 97 4.01 0.08 -1.18
CA VAL A 97 5.45 -0.14 -0.99
C VAL A 97 6.07 -0.66 -2.29
N GLY A 98 5.44 -1.64 -2.93
CA GLY A 98 5.90 -2.18 -4.21
C GLY A 98 5.98 -1.11 -5.30
N GLN A 99 4.97 -0.26 -5.41
CA GLN A 99 4.97 0.83 -6.38
C GLN A 99 6.07 1.87 -6.10
N VAL A 100 6.27 2.27 -4.84
CA VAL A 100 7.35 3.20 -4.46
C VAL A 100 8.72 2.61 -4.80
N ILE A 101 8.91 1.31 -4.59
CA ILE A 101 10.15 0.62 -4.96
C ILE A 101 10.31 0.60 -6.48
N ALA A 102 9.29 0.17 -7.22
CA ALA A 102 9.36 0.06 -8.69
C ALA A 102 9.68 1.39 -9.38
N GLU A 103 9.22 2.51 -8.83
CA GLU A 103 9.48 3.85 -9.39
C GLU A 103 10.87 4.40 -9.08
N ASN A 104 11.55 3.91 -8.04
CA ASN A 104 12.78 4.52 -7.53
C ASN A 104 13.99 3.58 -7.50
N VAL A 105 13.77 2.27 -7.57
CA VAL A 105 14.82 1.26 -7.52
C VAL A 105 14.98 0.65 -8.92
N PRO A 106 16.17 0.77 -9.53
CA PRO A 106 16.45 0.11 -10.82
C PRO A 106 16.22 -1.39 -10.71
N VAL A 107 15.62 -1.98 -11.74
CA VAL A 107 15.30 -3.41 -11.82
C VAL A 107 16.55 -4.29 -11.62
N ASP A 108 17.72 -3.79 -12.04
CA ASP A 108 18.99 -4.50 -11.95
C ASP A 108 19.75 -4.27 -10.63
N SER A 109 19.14 -3.60 -9.66
CA SER A 109 19.77 -3.35 -8.36
C SER A 109 19.79 -4.62 -7.51
N GLN A 110 20.95 -5.27 -7.42
CA GLN A 110 21.16 -6.45 -6.55
C GLN A 110 21.36 -6.10 -5.06
N SER A 111 20.99 -4.89 -4.64
CA SER A 111 21.22 -4.44 -3.26
C SER A 111 20.09 -4.83 -2.33
N GLU A 112 20.43 -5.32 -1.14
CA GLU A 112 19.47 -5.51 -0.06
C GLU A 112 18.79 -4.18 0.30
N LEU A 113 17.46 -4.19 0.26
CA LEU A 113 16.61 -3.07 0.61
C LEU A 113 15.97 -3.32 1.99
N HIS A 114 16.35 -2.50 2.97
CA HIS A 114 15.69 -2.48 4.27
C HIS A 114 14.52 -1.50 4.24
N ILE A 115 13.35 -1.93 4.70
CA ILE A 115 12.14 -1.10 4.73
C ILE A 115 11.76 -0.86 6.19
N ASP A 116 11.74 0.40 6.60
CA ASP A 116 11.20 0.87 7.87
C ASP A 116 9.78 1.36 7.62
N LEU A 117 8.82 0.49 7.92
CA LEU A 117 7.41 0.70 7.68
C LEU A 117 6.71 1.14 8.97
N GLY A 118 6.04 2.30 8.91
CA GLY A 118 5.09 2.73 9.93
C GLY A 118 3.69 2.83 9.32
N VAL A 119 2.71 2.26 10.00
CA VAL A 119 1.29 2.30 9.58
C VAL A 119 0.49 3.04 10.66
N LEU A 120 -0.27 4.04 10.24
CA LEU A 120 -1.19 4.76 11.12
C LEU A 120 -2.49 3.96 11.24
N LEU A 121 -2.86 3.64 12.48
CA LEU A 121 -4.12 2.99 12.80
C LEU A 121 -5.12 4.03 13.33
N PRO A 122 -6.42 3.87 13.01
CA PRO A 122 -7.47 4.65 13.65
C PRO A 122 -7.39 4.54 15.18
N LEU A 123 -7.58 5.66 15.89
CA LEU A 123 -7.50 5.74 17.36
C LEU A 123 -8.42 4.74 18.07
N ASN A 124 -9.61 4.50 17.51
CA ASN A 124 -10.58 3.53 18.02
C ASN A 124 -10.13 2.06 17.88
N GLU A 125 -9.08 1.78 17.11
CA GLU A 125 -8.50 0.43 16.95
C GLU A 125 -7.26 0.20 17.83
N MET A 126 -6.74 1.24 18.48
CA MET A 126 -5.57 1.14 19.36
C MET A 126 -5.91 0.77 20.81
N GLY A 127 -7.18 0.51 21.15
CA GLY A 127 -7.60 0.21 22.53
C GLY A 127 -7.40 1.38 23.51
N VAL A 128 -7.11 2.58 23.01
CA VAL A 128 -6.93 3.80 23.81
C VAL A 128 -8.31 4.42 24.03
N PRO A 129 -8.76 4.65 25.28
CA PRO A 129 -10.03 5.30 25.55
C PRO A 129 -10.02 6.70 24.94
N LEU A 130 -10.99 6.98 24.06
CA LEU A 130 -11.23 8.29 23.50
C LEU A 130 -11.79 9.22 24.59
N SER A 131 -10.92 9.83 25.40
CA SER A 131 -11.29 11.04 26.14
C SER A 131 -11.06 12.24 25.24
N CYS A 132 -12.06 12.62 24.45
CA CYS A 132 -12.08 13.97 23.88
C CYS A 132 -12.45 14.95 25.01
N PRO A 133 -11.70 16.05 25.22
CA PRO A 133 -12.22 17.15 26.00
C PRO A 133 -13.35 17.80 25.19
N ALA A 134 -14.51 17.97 25.82
CA ALA A 134 -15.58 18.79 25.25
C ALA A 134 -15.05 20.22 25.06
N VAL A 135 -15.16 20.75 23.84
CA VAL A 135 -15.05 22.18 23.55
C VAL A 135 -16.45 22.68 23.26
#